data_AF-A0A538UEU2-F1
#
_entry.id   AF-A0A538UEU2-F1
#
_cell.length_a   1.000
_cell.length_b   1.000
_cell.length_c   1.000
_cell.angle_alpha   90.00
_cell.angle_beta   90.00
_cell.angle_gamma   90.00
#
_symmetry.space_group_name_H-M   'P 1'
#
loop_
_entity.id
_entity.type
_entity.pdbx_description
1 polymer ?
#
loop_
_entity_poly.entity_id
_entity_poly.type
_entity_poly.pdbx_seq_one_letter_code
_entity_poly.pdbx_strand_id
1 'polypeptide(L)'
;MTLVVFCSGVLLGPRDGILVGALTMLVYSLLNPYGPAHPVVTGAQVAGNSLSGAGGALFARWGGPARSTASRALALALAGAVLTACYDLLTNVATGLVLGQMLTWLIAGIPFSLWHIGYNVALFAALGTPLTAVCGRYAERLSV
;
A
#
# COMPACT_ATOMS: atom_id res chain seq x y z
N MET A 1 1.95 5.10 -5.01
CA MET A 1 2.81 5.12 -3.79
C MET A 1 2.90 3.75 -3.14
N THR A 2 1.79 3.02 -3.03
CA THR A 2 1.65 1.68 -2.43
C THR A 2 2.78 0.70 -2.74
N LEU A 3 3.14 0.49 -4.02
CA LEU A 3 4.22 -0.45 -4.38
C LEU A 3 5.60 -0.03 -3.86
N VAL A 4 5.94 1.25 -3.95
CA VAL A 4 7.24 1.76 -3.47
C VAL A 4 7.32 1.65 -1.95
N VAL A 5 6.23 1.99 -1.26
CA VAL A 5 6.13 1.85 0.19
C VAL A 5 6.20 0.37 0.60
N PHE A 6 5.54 -0.53 -0.14
CA PHE A 6 5.69 -1.97 0.04
C PHE A 6 7.15 -2.42 -0.12
N CYS A 7 7.84 -1.97 -1.18
CA CYS A 7 9.26 -2.26 -1.37
C CYS A 7 10.14 -1.76 -0.23
N SER A 8 9.83 -0.61 0.38
CA SER A 8 10.54 -0.14 1.58
C SER A 8 10.38 -1.11 2.76
N GLY A 9 9.21 -1.70 2.94
CA GLY A 9 8.99 -2.77 3.93
C GLY A 9 9.78 -4.04 3.63
N VAL A 10 9.88 -4.42 2.35
CA VAL A 10 10.73 -5.56 1.93
C VAL A 10 12.21 -5.29 2.23
N LEU A 11 12.67 -4.06 2.01
CA LEU A 11 14.08 -3.69 2.15
C LEU A 11 14.51 -3.41 3.59
N LEU A 12 13.67 -2.69 4.36
CA LEU A 12 14.01 -2.12 5.66
C LEU A 12 13.31 -2.83 6.83
N GLY A 13 12.37 -3.73 6.54
CA GLY A 13 11.58 -4.42 7.55
C GLY A 13 10.37 -3.62 8.06
N PRO A 14 9.67 -4.14 9.10
CA PRO A 14 8.31 -3.71 9.44
C PRO A 14 8.26 -2.29 10.02
N ARG A 15 9.16 -1.95 10.96
CA ARG A 15 9.17 -0.62 11.61
C ARG A 15 9.39 0.48 10.59
N ASP A 16 10.44 0.35 9.80
CA ASP A 16 10.86 1.40 8.88
C ASP A 16 9.95 1.47 7.66
N GLY A 17 9.45 0.33 7.16
CA GLY A 17 8.42 0.31 6.12
C GLY A 17 7.12 1.01 6.54
N ILE A 18 6.67 0.80 7.78
CA ILE A 18 5.51 1.51 8.35
C ILE A 18 5.80 3.02 8.41
N LEU A 19 6.96 3.43 8.91
CA LEU A 19 7.34 4.84 9.00
C LEU A 19 7.44 5.51 7.63
N VAL A 20 8.03 4.85 6.64
CA VAL A 20 8.09 5.34 5.25
C VAL A 20 6.67 5.51 4.70
N GLY A 21 5.78 4.55 4.93
CA GLY A 21 4.38 4.66 4.53
C GLY A 21 3.67 5.83 5.19
N ALA A 22 3.83 5.99 6.50
CA ALA A 22 3.23 7.09 7.24
C ALA A 22 3.73 8.45 6.74
N LEU A 23 5.04 8.64 6.64
CA LEU A 23 5.66 9.90 6.22
C LEU A 23 5.33 10.25 4.76
N THR A 24 5.40 9.26 3.86
CA THR A 24 5.06 9.47 2.44
C THR A 24 3.63 9.99 2.32
N MET A 25 2.69 9.40 3.07
CA MET A 25 1.29 9.81 2.98
C MET A 25 1.03 11.14 3.69
N LEU A 26 1.66 11.40 4.84
CA LEU A 26 1.56 12.70 5.51
C LEU A 26 2.04 13.84 4.61
N VAL A 27 3.20 13.67 3.97
CA VAL A 27 3.74 14.65 3.03
C VAL A 27 2.78 14.84 1.85
N TYR A 28 2.31 13.75 1.25
CA TYR A 28 1.37 13.81 0.13
C TYR A 28 0.04 14.50 0.50
N SER A 29 -0.52 14.19 1.67
CA SER A 29 -1.81 14.74 2.10
C SER A 29 -1.70 16.19 2.56
N LEU A 30 -0.64 16.56 3.29
CA LEU A 30 -0.50 17.91 3.84
C LEU A 30 -0.01 18.93 2.81
N LEU A 31 0.84 18.50 1.87
CA LEU A 31 1.40 19.37 0.83
C LEU A 31 0.64 19.22 -0.51
N ASN A 32 -0.59 18.71 -0.47
CA ASN A 32 -1.40 18.59 -1.67
C ASN A 32 -1.73 19.98 -2.23
N PRO A 33 -1.50 20.26 -3.53
CA PRO A 33 -1.78 21.57 -4.12
C PRO A 33 -3.27 21.96 -4.07
N TYR A 34 -4.19 20.99 -3.91
CA TYR A 34 -5.61 21.22 -3.70
C TYR A 34 -5.98 21.52 -2.24
N GLY A 35 -4.99 21.58 -1.35
CA GLY A 35 -5.15 21.74 0.08
C GLY A 35 -5.19 20.40 0.83
N PRO A 36 -4.95 20.43 2.15
CA PRO A 36 -4.92 19.22 2.96
C PRO A 36 -6.30 18.57 3.06
N ALA A 37 -6.33 17.23 3.02
CA ALA A 37 -7.53 16.48 3.30
C ALA A 37 -7.99 16.66 4.76
N HIS A 38 -9.27 16.43 5.02
CA HIS A 38 -9.82 16.46 6.37
C HIS A 38 -9.01 15.54 7.31
N PRO A 39 -8.69 15.92 8.56
CA PRO A 39 -7.78 15.16 9.43
C PRO A 39 -8.14 13.68 9.60
N VAL A 40 -9.44 13.35 9.68
CA VAL A 40 -9.92 11.96 9.75
C VAL A 40 -9.59 11.16 8.48
N VAL A 41 -9.73 11.80 7.30
CA VAL A 41 -9.37 11.19 6.01
C VAL A 41 -7.85 11.05 5.89
N THR A 42 -7.09 12.07 6.29
CA THR A 42 -5.63 11.99 6.35
C THR A 42 -5.17 10.85 7.27
N GLY A 43 -5.79 10.67 8.43
CA GLY A 43 -5.50 9.54 9.32
C GLY A 43 -5.74 8.18 8.67
N ALA A 44 -6.87 8.03 7.97
CA ALA A 44 -7.19 6.79 7.24
C ALA A 44 -6.21 6.53 6.08
N GLN A 45 -5.84 7.57 5.34
CA GLN A 45 -4.83 7.54 4.28
C GLN A 45 -3.47 7.08 4.82
N VAL A 46 -3.00 7.70 5.90
CA VAL A 46 -1.73 7.38 6.58
C VAL A 46 -1.74 5.94 7.08
N ALA A 47 -2.83 5.50 7.71
CA ALA A 47 -2.98 4.12 8.16
C ALA A 47 -2.91 3.13 6.98
N GLY A 48 -3.69 3.35 5.91
CA GLY A 48 -3.71 2.47 4.74
C GLY A 48 -2.34 2.40 4.04
N ASN A 49 -1.64 3.52 3.88
CA ASN A 49 -0.31 3.52 3.26
C ASN A 49 0.73 2.85 4.18
N SER A 50 0.63 3.01 5.50
CA SER A 50 1.48 2.32 6.49
C SER A 50 1.30 0.79 6.43
N LEU A 51 0.06 0.31 6.23
CA LEU A 51 -0.22 -1.11 6.03
C LEU A 51 0.49 -1.67 4.79
N SER A 52 0.72 -0.86 3.76
CA SER A 52 1.47 -1.28 2.58
C SER A 52 2.94 -1.58 2.91
N GLY A 53 3.56 -0.74 3.74
CA GLY A 53 4.92 -0.97 4.23
C GLY A 53 5.00 -2.20 5.12
N ALA A 54 4.04 -2.37 6.05
CA ALA A 54 3.94 -3.58 6.86
C ALA A 54 3.75 -4.84 6.01
N GLY A 55 2.91 -4.77 4.97
CA GLY A 55 2.67 -5.86 4.03
C GLY A 55 3.93 -6.28 3.28
N GLY A 56 4.77 -5.32 2.90
CA GLY A 56 6.08 -5.59 2.30
C GLY A 56 7.01 -6.37 3.21
N ALA A 57 7.10 -5.95 4.47
CA ALA A 57 7.89 -6.64 5.47
C ALA A 57 7.37 -8.07 5.75
N LEU A 58 6.05 -8.24 5.84
CA LEU A 58 5.44 -9.56 6.00
C LEU A 58 5.73 -10.48 4.81
N PHE A 59 5.61 -9.95 3.60
CA PHE A 59 5.94 -10.65 2.37
C PHE A 59 7.41 -11.12 2.36
N ALA A 60 8.34 -10.26 2.77
CA ALA A 60 9.76 -10.61 2.89
C ALA A 60 10.00 -11.70 3.94
N ARG A 61 9.40 -11.58 5.13
CA ARG A 61 9.51 -12.57 6.22
C ARG A 61 9.02 -13.96 5.83
N TRP A 62 8.08 -14.06 4.90
CA TRP A 62 7.58 -15.34 4.36
C TRP A 62 8.35 -15.82 3.12
N GLY A 63 9.58 -15.34 2.90
CA GLY A 63 10.43 -15.74 1.79
C GLY A 63 9.93 -15.27 0.42
N GLY A 64 9.07 -14.24 0.38
CA GLY A 64 8.48 -13.72 -0.86
C GLY A 64 9.48 -13.39 -1.97
N PRO A 65 10.58 -12.67 -1.68
CA PRO A 65 11.61 -12.38 -2.68
C PRO A 65 12.25 -13.63 -3.30
N ALA A 66 12.38 -14.73 -2.54
CA ALA A 66 13.00 -15.97 -2.97
C ALA A 66 12.06 -16.92 -3.75
N ARG A 67 10.75 -16.61 -3.81
CA ARG A 67 9.79 -17.39 -4.61
C ARG A 67 10.13 -17.37 -6.10
N SER A 68 9.70 -18.41 -6.82
CA SER A 68 9.74 -18.42 -8.29
C SER A 68 8.99 -17.22 -8.87
N THR A 69 9.35 -16.79 -10.08
CA THR A 69 8.78 -15.59 -10.71
C THR A 69 7.25 -15.62 -10.75
N ALA A 70 6.65 -16.75 -11.15
CA ALA A 70 5.20 -16.88 -11.22
C ALA A 70 4.53 -16.85 -9.83
N SER A 71 5.09 -17.59 -8.86
CA SER A 71 4.56 -17.61 -7.48
C SER A 71 4.68 -16.23 -6.81
N ARG A 72 5.80 -15.54 -7.05
CA ARG A 72 6.03 -14.17 -6.59
C ARG A 72 5.03 -13.19 -7.20
N ALA A 73 4.82 -13.25 -8.52
CA ALA A 73 3.86 -12.39 -9.21
C ALA A 73 2.43 -12.58 -8.67
N LEU A 74 2.01 -13.84 -8.46
CA LEU A 74 0.69 -14.13 -7.89
C LEU A 74 0.56 -13.62 -6.45
N ALA A 75 1.56 -13.86 -5.60
CA ALA A 75 1.54 -13.38 -4.22
C ALA A 75 1.49 -11.84 -4.16
N LEU A 76 2.22 -11.16 -5.05
CA LEU A 76 2.20 -9.70 -5.14
C LEU A 76 0.88 -9.17 -5.70
N ALA A 77 0.30 -9.82 -6.71
CA ALA A 77 -1.03 -9.48 -7.22
C ALA A 77 -2.08 -9.52 -6.10
N LEU A 78 -2.09 -10.60 -5.30
CA LEU A 78 -2.99 -10.74 -4.16
C LEU A 78 -2.72 -9.70 -3.07
N ALA A 79 -1.44 -9.44 -2.75
CA ALA A 79 -1.08 -8.39 -1.80
C ALA A 79 -1.53 -7.00 -2.27
N GLY A 80 -1.31 -6.68 -3.55
CA GLY A 80 -1.75 -5.45 -4.18
C GLY A 80 -3.27 -5.29 -4.11
N ALA A 81 -4.03 -6.35 -4.41
CA ALA A 81 -5.49 -6.34 -4.29
C ALA A 81 -5.95 -6.05 -2.86
N VAL A 82 -5.44 -6.80 -1.88
CA VAL A 82 -5.85 -6.69 -0.47
C VAL A 82 -5.48 -5.33 0.11
N LEU A 83 -4.23 -4.89 -0.08
CA LEU A 83 -3.75 -3.61 0.45
C LEU A 83 -4.53 -2.43 -0.15
N THR A 84 -4.82 -2.49 -1.45
CA THR A 84 -5.59 -1.44 -2.14
C THR A 84 -7.03 -1.42 -1.65
N ALA A 85 -7.68 -2.59 -1.54
CA ALA A 85 -9.04 -2.69 -1.00
C ALA A 85 -9.13 -2.17 0.44
N CYS A 86 -8.15 -2.49 1.30
CA CYS A 86 -8.08 -1.95 2.66
C CYS A 86 -7.93 -0.43 2.67
N TYR A 87 -7.02 0.12 1.85
CA TYR A 87 -6.83 1.56 1.73
C TYR A 87 -8.12 2.26 1.26
N ASP A 88 -8.75 1.74 0.21
CA ASP A 88 -9.98 2.31 -0.35
C ASP A 88 -11.13 2.23 0.65
N LEU A 89 -11.27 1.11 1.38
CA LEU A 89 -12.30 0.98 2.40
C LEU A 89 -12.09 1.98 3.54
N LEU A 90 -10.87 2.09 4.07
CA LEU A 90 -10.55 3.02 5.16
C LEU A 90 -10.85 4.46 4.77
N THR A 91 -10.45 4.87 3.57
CA THR A 91 -10.64 6.25 3.09
C THR A 91 -12.10 6.56 2.74
N ASN A 92 -12.85 5.60 2.17
CA ASN A 92 -14.28 5.77 1.92
C ASN A 92 -15.08 5.82 3.23
N VAL A 93 -14.76 4.97 4.22
CA VAL A 93 -15.38 5.01 5.55
C VAL A 93 -15.09 6.36 6.23
N ALA A 94 -13.83 6.80 6.25
CA ALA A 94 -13.45 8.08 6.83
C ALA A 94 -14.19 9.25 6.18
N THR A 95 -14.30 9.26 4.85
CA THR A 95 -15.00 10.33 4.14
C THR A 95 -16.52 10.26 4.37
N GLY A 96 -17.10 9.05 4.39
CA GLY A 96 -18.51 8.83 4.72
C GLY A 96 -18.87 9.31 6.13
N LEU A 97 -17.96 9.16 7.11
CA LEU A 97 -18.12 9.72 8.46
C LEU A 97 -18.08 11.26 8.45
N VAL A 98 -17.10 11.84 7.75
CA VAL A 98 -16.93 13.30 7.67
C VAL A 98 -18.12 13.97 7.00
N LEU A 99 -18.67 13.35 5.96
CA LEU A 99 -19.82 13.89 5.21
C LEU A 99 -21.18 13.52 5.83
N GLY A 100 -21.21 12.60 6.81
CA GLY A 100 -22.47 12.07 7.35
C GLY A 100 -23.27 11.24 6.33
N GLN A 101 -22.62 10.71 5.29
CA GLN A 101 -23.24 10.03 4.14
C GLN A 101 -22.60 8.66 3.86
N MET A 102 -22.48 7.82 4.89
CA MET A 102 -21.76 6.54 4.83
C MET A 102 -22.18 5.65 3.65
N LEU A 103 -23.47 5.35 3.53
CA LEU A 103 -23.96 4.42 2.50
C LEU A 103 -23.73 4.95 1.09
N THR A 104 -24.07 6.24 0.86
CA THR A 104 -23.88 6.90 -0.43
C THR A 104 -22.42 6.88 -0.85
N TRP A 105 -21.50 7.20 0.08
CA TRP A 105 -20.09 7.28 -0.23
C TRP A 105 -19.46 5.91 -0.48
N LEU A 106 -19.86 4.88 0.28
CA LEU A 106 -19.41 3.51 0.04
C LEU A 106 -19.86 2.99 -1.33
N ILE A 107 -21.12 3.22 -1.72
CA ILE A 107 -21.62 2.80 -3.05
C ILE A 107 -20.93 3.57 -4.17
N ALA A 108 -20.82 4.89 -4.04
CA ALA A 108 -20.17 5.74 -5.03
C ALA A 108 -18.67 5.44 -5.18
N GLY A 109 -18.01 4.95 -4.14
CA GLY A 109 -16.60 4.57 -4.17
C GLY A 109 -16.31 3.28 -4.93
N ILE A 110 -17.29 2.38 -5.13
CA ILE A 110 -17.07 1.04 -5.73
C ILE A 110 -16.40 1.12 -7.11
N PRO A 111 -16.87 1.93 -8.08
CA PRO A 111 -16.25 1.97 -9.40
C PRO A 111 -14.79 2.41 -9.36
N PHE A 112 -14.47 3.42 -8.55
CA PHE A 112 -13.10 3.88 -8.35
C PHE A 112 -12.25 2.78 -7.69
N SER A 113 -12.74 2.15 -6.63
CA SER A 113 -12.00 1.09 -5.93
C SER A 113 -11.71 -0.10 -6.84
N LEU A 114 -12.67 -0.53 -7.66
CA LEU A 114 -12.44 -1.61 -8.63
C LEU A 114 -11.36 -1.27 -9.65
N TRP A 115 -11.39 -0.05 -10.19
CA TRP A 115 -10.33 0.44 -11.08
C TRP A 115 -8.97 0.49 -10.37
N HIS A 116 -8.93 1.04 -9.15
CA HIS A 116 -7.73 1.20 -8.36
C HIS A 116 -7.10 -0.15 -7.98
N ILE A 117 -7.92 -1.14 -7.59
CA ILE A 117 -7.52 -2.52 -7.32
C ILE A 117 -6.95 -3.15 -8.59
N GLY A 118 -7.65 -3.07 -9.73
CA GLY A 118 -7.19 -3.65 -10.98
C GLY A 118 -5.83 -3.09 -11.41
N TYR A 119 -5.65 -1.78 -11.31
CA TYR A 119 -4.38 -1.12 -11.62
C TYR A 119 -3.26 -1.55 -10.67
N ASN A 120 -3.51 -1.61 -9.35
CA ASN A 120 -2.49 -2.05 -8.39
C ASN A 120 -2.15 -3.53 -8.53
N VAL A 121 -3.11 -4.40 -8.83
CA VAL A 121 -2.87 -5.81 -9.15
C VAL A 121 -1.88 -5.94 -10.31
N ALA A 122 -2.12 -5.20 -11.40
CA ALA A 122 -1.24 -5.19 -12.56
C ALA A 122 0.16 -4.66 -12.20
N LEU A 123 0.24 -3.55 -11.47
CA LEU A 123 1.52 -2.96 -11.03
C LEU A 123 2.32 -3.90 -10.12
N PHE A 124 1.69 -4.49 -9.12
CA PHE A 124 2.36 -5.39 -8.18
C PHE A 124 2.84 -6.67 -8.89
N ALA A 125 2.04 -7.23 -9.79
CA ALA A 125 2.44 -8.40 -10.56
C ALA A 125 3.59 -8.08 -11.53
N ALA A 126 3.46 -7.02 -12.32
CA ALA A 126 4.41 -6.70 -13.40
C ALA A 126 5.70 -6.06 -12.88
N LEU A 127 5.60 -5.00 -12.08
CA LEU A 127 6.75 -4.24 -11.59
C LEU A 127 7.20 -4.69 -10.20
N GLY A 128 6.26 -5.09 -9.34
CA GLY A 128 6.62 -5.60 -8.01
C GLY A 128 7.46 -6.87 -8.07
N THR A 129 7.25 -7.74 -9.06
CA THR A 129 8.00 -8.98 -9.21
C THR A 129 9.51 -8.76 -9.35
N PRO A 130 10.03 -7.96 -10.31
CA PRO A 130 11.45 -7.66 -10.37
C PRO A 130 11.93 -6.80 -9.21
N LEU A 131 11.14 -5.80 -8.77
CA LEU A 131 11.55 -4.87 -7.70
C LEU A 131 11.78 -5.59 -6.37
N THR A 132 10.83 -6.41 -5.92
CA THR A 132 10.95 -7.12 -4.65
C THR A 132 12.07 -8.17 -4.65
N ALA A 133 12.39 -8.74 -5.81
CA ALA A 133 13.56 -9.61 -5.96
C ALA A 133 14.87 -8.84 -5.73
N VAL A 134 14.97 -7.63 -6.29
CA VAL A 134 16.13 -6.76 -6.10
C VAL A 134 16.22 -6.30 -4.64
N CYS A 135 15.11 -5.82 -4.07
CA CYS A 135 15.05 -5.39 -2.67
C CYS A 135 15.47 -6.51 -1.71
N GLY A 136 15.00 -7.75 -1.92
CA GLY A 136 15.37 -8.88 -1.08
C GLY A 136 16.88 -9.15 -1.07
N ARG A 137 17.53 -9.11 -2.25
CA ARG A 137 18.99 -9.28 -2.35
C ARG A 137 19.77 -8.18 -1.63
N TYR A 138 19.27 -6.94 -1.63
CA TYR A 138 19.92 -5.85 -0.90
C TYR A 138 19.65 -5.91 0.60
N ALA A 139 18.46 -6.33 1.03
CA ALA A 139 18.14 -6.53 2.43
C ALA A 139 19.12 -7.53 3.09
N GLU A 140 19.40 -8.65 2.41
CA GLU A 140 20.38 -9.66 2.87
C GLU A 140 21.80 -9.09 3.04
N ARG A 141 22.20 -8.12 2.20
CA ARG A 141 23.51 -7.47 2.28
C ARG A 141 23.60 -6.45 3.42
N LEU A 142 22.48 -5.84 3.80
CA LEU A 142 22.41 -4.84 4.87
C LEU A 142 22.29 -5.48 6.26
N SER A 143 21.97 -6.77 6.34
CA SER A 143 21.90 -7.53 7.60
C SER A 143 23.22 -8.15 8.05
N VAL A 144 24.32 -7.89 7.32
CA VAL A 144 25.69 -8.29 7.67
C VAL A 144 26.31 -7.23 8.59
#